data_AF-A0A942YSU5-F1
#
_entry.id   AF-A0A942YSU5-F1
#
_cell.length_a   1.000
_cell.length_b   1.000
_cell.length_c   1.000
_cell.angle_alpha   90.00
_cell.angle_beta   90.00
_cell.angle_gamma   90.00
#
_symmetry.space_group_name_H-M   'P 1'
#
loop_
_entity.id
_entity.type
_entity.pdbx_description
1 polymer ?
#
loop_
_entity_poly.entity_id
_entity_poly.type
_entity_poly.pdbx_seq_one_letter_code
_entity_poly.pdbx_strand_id
1 'polypeptide(L)'
;MANANISLWKKGDFAASFGLFVNVLTDFLVMISLLIGVVGMPKEFVFKQIVPGFGLAVLLSGIVFAYFGYKLAKKTGRSDVTALPSGSSSPGIFLIVFVIMLPLYHQTKDAAFTTTVGVLWCFFEATMLIIGAFLGDTLRKFVPRTVLLAALAGLAFVFLGMNPMLQSFEMPIVAFVAIIIIFMNWLSKHPILKKIPTGLLLIVIGTAIAWIAGYQNPADVTEALKSFGFNPPMLHLNGLFDHIGAALPYLLTAVPLGLANYIFNLENVEAAAVVGDEYKTRDVMLTNGICSAIGGLCGNPFPVTVYVGHAGWKEVGAGIGYSIASCAAIFVLSILSLMGLLLAVIPIAAIVPMLVFIAIVSGHQAVKNSPQFEAPVIFVCFFPWVATWALTAVNNAISATGMTVGTAAGQVSSHALHNAGLFYDGLVALGNGAPITSVLWGCIAIFTIRNTPIGGVVAAMLGAILTFVGAIHTNTVGLAQPTAMPFVWGYLLIAGFLAYKLYVNKKENIGPVTE
;
A
#
# COMPACT_ATOMS: atom_id res chain seq x y z
N MET A 1 -36.76 -9.65 16.58
CA MET A 1 -35.48 -8.95 16.42
C MET A 1 -35.76 -7.47 16.55
N ALA A 2 -35.28 -6.81 17.61
CA ALA A 2 -35.48 -5.38 17.77
C ALA A 2 -34.81 -4.66 16.59
N ASN A 3 -35.52 -3.76 15.92
CA ASN A 3 -34.92 -2.84 14.95
C ASN A 3 -33.93 -1.97 15.74
N ALA A 4 -32.68 -2.39 15.83
CA ALA A 4 -31.61 -1.52 16.29
C ALA A 4 -31.66 -0.28 15.41
N ASN A 5 -31.87 0.89 16.03
CA ASN A 5 -31.91 2.15 15.31
C ASN A 5 -30.45 2.47 14.90
N ILE A 6 -30.03 1.94 13.75
CA ILE A 6 -28.65 2.06 13.26
C ILE A 6 -28.46 3.52 12.84
N SER A 7 -27.71 4.28 13.64
CA SER A 7 -27.40 5.66 13.30
C SER A 7 -26.48 5.71 12.08
N LEU A 8 -26.93 6.41 11.03
CA LEU A 8 -26.09 6.68 9.85
C LEU A 8 -24.94 7.65 10.16
N TRP A 9 -25.08 8.46 11.22
CA TRP A 9 -24.09 9.42 11.66
C TRP A 9 -23.92 9.41 13.19
N LYS A 10 -22.68 9.39 13.66
CA LYS A 10 -22.30 9.46 15.08
C LYS A 10 -21.41 10.67 15.32
N LYS A 11 -21.27 11.07 16.59
CA LYS A 11 -20.40 12.17 16.97
C LYS A 11 -18.94 11.95 16.53
N GLY A 12 -18.46 10.70 16.59
CA GLY A 12 -17.12 10.34 16.14
C GLY A 12 -16.91 10.37 14.62
N ASP A 13 -18.00 10.33 13.83
CA ASP A 13 -17.90 10.34 12.36
C ASP A 13 -17.28 11.64 11.85
N PHE A 14 -17.44 12.78 12.53
CA PHE A 14 -16.83 14.04 12.10
C PHE A 14 -15.30 13.98 12.14
N ALA A 15 -14.73 13.58 13.28
CA ALA A 15 -13.28 13.46 13.44
C ALA A 15 -12.70 12.38 12.53
N ALA A 16 -13.38 11.24 12.41
CA ALA A 16 -12.94 10.16 11.53
C ALA A 16 -13.05 10.52 10.05
N SER A 17 -14.09 11.26 9.62
CA SER A 17 -14.24 11.73 8.24
C SER A 17 -13.08 12.62 7.86
N PHE A 18 -12.76 13.58 8.74
CA PHE A 18 -11.66 14.50 8.50
C PHE A 18 -10.32 13.78 8.48
N GLY A 19 -10.09 12.85 9.41
CA GLY A 19 -8.87 12.05 9.46
C GLY A 19 -8.69 11.17 8.22
N LEU A 20 -9.72 10.43 7.82
CA LEU A 20 -9.69 9.62 6.61
C LEU A 20 -9.53 10.50 5.35
N PHE A 21 -10.20 11.64 5.31
CA PHE A 21 -10.11 12.59 4.21
C PHE A 21 -8.69 13.08 4.01
N VAL A 22 -8.02 13.51 5.09
CA VAL A 22 -6.62 13.96 5.04
C VAL A 22 -5.68 12.85 4.58
N ASN A 23 -5.90 11.62 5.07
CA ASN A 23 -5.10 10.47 4.68
C ASN A 23 -5.24 10.17 3.17
N VAL A 24 -6.47 10.02 2.69
CA VAL A 24 -6.73 9.75 1.26
C VAL A 24 -6.27 10.91 0.40
N LEU A 25 -6.54 12.15 0.81
CA LEU A 25 -6.11 13.35 0.10
C LEU A 25 -4.59 13.36 -0.09
N THR A 26 -3.84 12.99 0.93
CA THR A 26 -2.37 13.00 0.86
C THR A 26 -1.84 12.02 -0.16
N ASP A 27 -2.28 10.77 -0.15
CA ASP A 27 -1.89 9.80 -1.17
C ASP A 27 -2.28 10.30 -2.58
N PHE A 28 -3.44 10.94 -2.68
CA PHE A 28 -3.93 11.46 -3.94
C PHE A 28 -3.08 12.61 -4.48
N LEU A 29 -2.70 13.55 -3.60
CA LEU A 29 -1.80 14.66 -3.92
C LEU A 29 -0.40 14.15 -4.28
N VAL A 30 0.10 13.12 -3.60
CA VAL A 30 1.37 12.44 -3.93
C VAL A 30 1.30 11.81 -5.31
N MET A 31 0.25 11.05 -5.61
CA MET A 31 0.05 10.45 -6.94
C MET A 31 0.07 11.51 -8.05
N ILE A 32 -0.69 12.60 -7.89
CA ILE A 32 -0.75 13.69 -8.87
C ILE A 32 0.63 14.34 -9.02
N SER A 33 1.33 14.59 -7.91
CA SER A 33 2.68 15.19 -7.91
C SER A 33 3.69 14.31 -8.63
N LEU A 34 3.63 12.99 -8.44
CA LEU A 34 4.50 12.05 -9.12
C LEU A 34 4.22 12.01 -10.63
N LEU A 35 2.95 11.97 -11.05
CA LEU A 35 2.59 11.96 -12.48
C LEU A 35 3.02 13.25 -13.21
N ILE A 36 2.86 14.41 -12.56
CA ILE A 36 3.17 15.69 -13.18
C ILE A 36 4.66 16.03 -13.03
N GLY A 37 5.20 15.96 -11.81
CA GLY A 37 6.55 16.43 -11.50
C GLY A 37 7.65 15.43 -11.80
N VAL A 38 7.38 14.13 -11.67
CA VAL A 38 8.39 13.08 -11.86
C VAL A 38 8.26 12.43 -13.24
N VAL A 39 7.06 11.98 -13.62
CA VAL A 39 6.83 11.40 -14.95
C VAL A 39 6.81 12.48 -16.02
N GLY A 40 6.41 13.71 -15.69
CA GLY A 40 6.34 14.82 -16.65
C GLY A 40 5.08 14.79 -17.53
N MET A 41 4.01 14.10 -17.10
CA MET A 41 2.76 14.06 -17.85
C MET A 41 2.08 15.44 -17.87
N PRO A 42 1.32 15.77 -18.94
CA PRO A 42 0.58 17.02 -19.01
C PRO A 42 -0.43 17.15 -17.87
N LYS A 43 -0.38 18.28 -17.13
CA LYS A 43 -1.28 18.56 -16.00
C LYS A 43 -2.75 18.38 -16.37
N GLU A 44 -3.15 18.93 -17.52
CA GLU A 44 -4.53 18.86 -18.02
C GLU A 44 -4.99 17.41 -18.20
N PHE A 45 -4.13 16.55 -18.75
CA PHE A 45 -4.45 15.13 -18.92
C PHE A 45 -4.67 14.43 -17.56
N VAL A 46 -3.77 14.66 -16.60
CA VAL A 46 -3.87 14.05 -15.26
C VAL A 46 -5.15 14.48 -14.55
N PHE A 47 -5.45 15.79 -14.54
CA PHE A 47 -6.62 16.33 -13.84
C PHE A 47 -7.96 16.02 -14.52
N LYS A 48 -7.99 15.86 -15.84
CA LYS A 48 -9.24 15.58 -16.58
C LYS A 48 -9.54 14.09 -16.72
N GLN A 49 -8.52 13.24 -16.86
CA GLN A 49 -8.72 11.82 -17.15
C GLN A 49 -8.47 10.92 -15.92
N ILE A 50 -7.34 11.08 -15.24
CA ILE A 50 -6.95 10.15 -14.16
C ILE A 50 -7.66 10.48 -12.85
N VAL A 51 -7.62 11.76 -12.44
CA VAL A 51 -8.11 12.21 -11.13
C VAL A 51 -9.62 11.95 -10.92
N PRO A 52 -10.52 12.18 -11.89
CA PRO A 52 -11.94 11.89 -11.72
C PRO A 52 -12.23 10.40 -11.59
N GLY A 53 -11.61 9.56 -12.43
CA GLY A 53 -11.75 8.10 -12.37
C GLY A 53 -11.30 7.52 -11.04
N PHE A 54 -10.22 8.07 -10.47
CA PHE A 54 -9.73 7.67 -9.16
C PHE A 54 -10.70 8.07 -8.06
N GLY A 55 -11.16 9.32 -8.07
CA GLY A 55 -12.14 9.82 -7.08
C GLY A 55 -13.42 8.97 -7.08
N LEU A 56 -13.88 8.53 -8.26
CA LEU A 56 -15.03 7.65 -8.39
C LEU A 56 -14.79 6.28 -7.74
N ALA A 57 -13.64 5.66 -7.99
CA ALA A 57 -13.31 4.36 -7.42
C ALA A 57 -13.29 4.38 -5.89
N VAL A 58 -12.74 5.45 -5.30
CA VAL A 58 -12.74 5.69 -3.85
C VAL A 58 -14.17 5.89 -3.31
N LEU A 59 -14.99 6.69 -3.99
CA LEU A 59 -16.39 6.90 -3.62
C LEU A 59 -17.18 5.59 -3.60
N LEU A 60 -17.10 4.80 -4.67
CA LEU A 60 -17.84 3.55 -4.79
C LEU A 60 -17.47 2.57 -3.69
N SER A 61 -16.18 2.37 -3.45
CA SER A 61 -15.70 1.48 -2.38
C SER A 61 -16.11 1.99 -0.99
N GLY A 62 -16.03 3.29 -0.73
CA GLY A 62 -16.49 3.90 0.52
C GLY A 62 -17.99 3.68 0.79
N ILE A 63 -18.83 3.83 -0.24
CA ILE A 63 -20.28 3.55 -0.15
C ILE A 63 -20.54 2.08 0.17
N VAL A 64 -19.88 1.16 -0.53
CA VAL A 64 -20.07 -0.28 -0.33
C VAL A 64 -19.57 -0.71 1.05
N PHE A 65 -18.45 -0.17 1.55
CA PHE A 65 -17.96 -0.44 2.89
C PHE A 65 -18.85 0.11 4.00
N ALA A 66 -19.44 1.29 3.81
CA ALA A 66 -20.47 1.79 4.71
C ALA A 66 -21.70 0.87 4.72
N TYR A 67 -22.11 0.35 3.56
CA TYR A 67 -23.16 -0.66 3.47
C TYR A 67 -22.79 -1.98 4.18
N PHE A 68 -21.54 -2.43 4.09
CA PHE A 68 -21.08 -3.59 4.87
C PHE A 68 -21.14 -3.32 6.38
N GLY A 69 -20.74 -2.14 6.83
CA GLY A 69 -20.89 -1.72 8.23
C GLY A 69 -22.36 -1.74 8.68
N TYR A 70 -23.26 -1.20 7.86
CA TYR A 70 -24.71 -1.25 8.11
C TYR A 70 -25.22 -2.69 8.22
N LYS A 71 -24.83 -3.57 7.28
CA LYS A 71 -25.21 -4.99 7.29
C LYS A 71 -24.69 -5.71 8.53
N LEU A 72 -23.46 -5.41 8.95
CA LEU A 72 -22.86 -5.99 10.17
C LEU A 72 -23.57 -5.51 11.43
N ALA A 73 -23.88 -4.21 11.54
CA ALA A 73 -24.67 -3.65 12.63
C ALA A 73 -26.05 -4.30 12.72
N LYS A 74 -26.74 -4.45 11.58
CA LYS A 74 -28.05 -5.12 11.51
C LYS A 74 -27.98 -6.60 11.92
N LYS A 75 -26.94 -7.32 11.48
CA LYS A 75 -26.74 -8.75 11.79
C LYS A 75 -26.46 -8.97 13.29
N THR A 76 -25.66 -8.09 13.89
CA THR A 76 -25.19 -8.25 15.29
C THR A 76 -26.08 -7.53 16.31
N GLY A 77 -26.95 -6.63 15.88
CA GLY A 77 -27.74 -5.76 16.75
C GLY A 77 -26.92 -4.67 17.46
N ARG A 78 -25.63 -4.53 17.10
CA ARG A 78 -24.69 -3.60 17.73
C ARG A 78 -24.78 -2.20 17.14
N SER A 79 -24.63 -1.19 18.00
CA SER A 79 -24.58 0.23 17.63
C SER A 79 -23.16 0.80 17.53
N ASP A 80 -22.13 0.03 17.91
CA ASP A 80 -20.72 0.44 17.93
C ASP A 80 -19.92 -0.01 16.69
N VAL A 81 -20.59 -0.53 15.66
CA VAL A 81 -19.94 -0.92 14.39
C VAL A 81 -19.41 0.31 13.66
N THR A 82 -18.18 0.20 13.13
CA THR A 82 -17.47 1.22 12.34
C THR A 82 -17.31 0.72 10.91
N ALA A 83 -17.60 1.50 9.86
CA ALA A 83 -17.34 1.05 8.48
C ALA A 83 -15.86 0.87 8.19
N LEU A 84 -15.50 -0.01 7.24
CA LEU A 84 -14.14 -0.06 6.72
C LEU A 84 -13.80 1.26 5.99
N PRO A 85 -12.60 1.81 6.19
CA PRO A 85 -12.15 2.98 5.44
C PRO A 85 -11.74 2.58 4.02
N SER A 86 -12.16 3.37 3.03
CA SER A 86 -11.70 3.23 1.64
C SER A 86 -10.56 4.21 1.35
N GLY A 87 -9.62 3.80 0.50
CA GLY A 87 -8.57 4.67 -0.01
C GLY A 87 -7.75 4.06 -1.14
N SER A 88 -6.61 4.69 -1.40
CA SER A 88 -5.63 4.26 -2.40
C SER A 88 -4.80 3.08 -1.93
N SER A 89 -4.34 2.24 -2.85
CA SER A 89 -3.16 1.41 -2.59
C SER A 89 -1.90 2.26 -2.74
N SER A 90 -1.42 2.86 -1.64
CA SER A 90 -0.22 3.72 -1.65
C SER A 90 1.00 3.01 -2.28
N PRO A 91 1.32 1.74 -1.95
CA PRO A 91 2.38 0.99 -2.63
C PRO A 91 2.14 0.82 -4.14
N GLY A 92 0.87 0.59 -4.52
CA GLY A 92 0.45 0.51 -5.91
C GLY A 92 0.77 1.78 -6.67
N ILE A 93 0.53 2.96 -6.08
CA ILE A 93 0.87 4.26 -6.68
C ILE A 93 2.36 4.33 -7.03
N PHE A 94 3.25 4.07 -6.07
CA PHE A 94 4.69 4.14 -6.32
C PHE A 94 5.15 3.15 -7.37
N LEU A 95 4.69 1.89 -7.30
CA LEU A 95 5.11 0.88 -8.25
C LEU A 95 4.62 1.21 -9.67
N ILE A 96 3.33 1.50 -9.84
CA ILE A 96 2.78 1.85 -11.16
C ILE A 96 3.50 3.07 -11.72
N VAL A 97 3.77 4.10 -10.91
CA VAL A 97 4.49 5.28 -11.39
C VAL A 97 5.92 4.93 -11.79
N PHE A 98 6.73 4.37 -10.90
CA PHE A 98 8.17 4.23 -11.14
C PHE A 98 8.54 3.05 -12.04
N VAL A 99 7.78 1.96 -12.02
CA VAL A 99 8.08 0.74 -12.77
C VAL A 99 7.40 0.73 -14.14
N ILE A 100 6.24 1.39 -14.27
CA ILE A 100 5.44 1.35 -15.51
C ILE A 100 5.42 2.73 -16.16
N MET A 101 4.80 3.72 -15.51
CA MET A 101 4.45 4.98 -16.18
C MET A 101 5.68 5.83 -16.51
N LEU A 102 6.64 5.94 -15.58
CA LEU A 102 7.86 6.72 -15.75
C LEU A 102 8.70 6.25 -16.95
N PRO A 103 9.16 4.98 -17.01
CA PRO A 103 9.96 4.53 -18.15
C PRO A 103 9.15 4.55 -19.45
N LEU A 104 7.87 4.18 -19.42
CA LEU A 104 7.04 4.11 -20.63
C LEU A 104 6.74 5.49 -21.22
N TYR A 105 6.42 6.47 -20.38
CA TYR A 105 6.18 7.84 -20.84
C TYR A 105 7.48 8.49 -21.33
N HIS A 106 8.62 8.22 -20.69
CA HIS A 106 9.89 8.74 -21.15
C HIS A 106 10.30 8.19 -22.53
N GLN A 107 9.92 6.96 -22.85
CA GLN A 107 10.15 6.35 -24.16
C GLN A 107 9.17 6.83 -25.22
N THR A 108 7.87 6.91 -24.88
CA THR A 108 6.80 7.16 -25.87
C THR A 108 6.37 8.62 -25.97
N LYS A 109 6.53 9.39 -24.89
CA LYS A 109 5.96 10.74 -24.71
C LYS A 109 4.44 10.81 -24.92
N ASP A 110 3.75 9.68 -24.84
CA ASP A 110 2.31 9.56 -25.02
C ASP A 110 1.63 9.26 -23.68
N ALA A 111 0.92 10.26 -23.16
CA ALA A 111 0.23 10.17 -21.87
C ALA A 111 -0.98 9.21 -21.93
N ALA A 112 -1.71 9.20 -23.06
CA ALA A 112 -2.88 8.35 -23.24
C ALA A 112 -2.46 6.88 -23.33
N PHE A 113 -1.47 6.57 -24.15
CA PHE A 113 -0.92 5.23 -24.27
C PHE A 113 -0.35 4.73 -22.93
N THR A 114 0.44 5.57 -22.25
CA THR A 114 1.02 5.21 -20.94
C THR A 114 -0.07 4.90 -19.91
N THR A 115 -1.11 5.72 -19.84
CA THR A 115 -2.24 5.48 -18.95
C THR A 115 -3.02 4.23 -19.32
N THR A 116 -3.24 3.95 -20.61
CA THR A 116 -3.91 2.72 -21.04
C THR A 116 -3.15 1.47 -20.61
N VAL A 117 -1.82 1.46 -20.73
CA VAL A 117 -0.99 0.35 -20.22
C VAL A 117 -1.12 0.21 -18.70
N GLY A 118 -1.09 1.32 -17.96
CA GLY A 118 -1.33 1.32 -16.50
C GLY A 118 -2.74 0.83 -16.12
N VAL A 119 -3.76 1.18 -16.89
CA VAL A 119 -5.15 0.73 -16.68
C VAL A 119 -5.28 -0.77 -16.95
N LEU A 120 -4.67 -1.30 -18.01
CA LEU A 120 -4.64 -2.74 -18.28
C LEU A 120 -3.95 -3.52 -17.15
N TRP A 121 -2.88 -2.97 -16.61
CA TRP A 121 -2.22 -3.49 -15.42
C TRP A 121 -3.16 -3.50 -14.21
N CYS A 122 -3.89 -2.41 -13.97
CA CYS A 122 -4.90 -2.30 -12.91
C CYS A 122 -6.04 -3.31 -13.07
N PHE A 123 -6.50 -3.56 -14.30
CA PHE A 123 -7.52 -4.58 -14.57
C PHE A 123 -7.05 -5.99 -14.25
N PHE A 124 -5.80 -6.29 -14.58
CA PHE A 124 -5.22 -7.59 -14.27
C PHE A 124 -5.13 -7.78 -12.74
N GLU A 125 -4.65 -6.76 -12.02
CA GLU A 125 -4.64 -6.73 -10.56
C GLU A 125 -6.04 -6.91 -9.96
N ALA A 126 -7.03 -6.16 -10.45
CA ALA A 126 -8.42 -6.25 -10.02
C ALA A 126 -9.00 -7.65 -10.25
N THR A 127 -8.66 -8.29 -11.37
CA THR A 127 -9.05 -9.66 -11.68
C THR A 127 -8.44 -10.64 -10.68
N MET A 128 -7.17 -10.44 -10.29
CA MET A 128 -6.53 -11.24 -9.25
C MET A 128 -7.21 -11.09 -7.89
N LEU A 129 -7.64 -9.88 -7.50
CA LEU A 129 -8.43 -9.68 -6.28
C LEU A 129 -9.77 -10.41 -6.36
N ILE A 130 -10.46 -10.34 -7.50
CA ILE A 130 -11.77 -11.00 -7.70
C ILE A 130 -11.63 -12.52 -7.61
N ILE A 131 -10.65 -13.11 -8.30
CA ILE A 131 -10.38 -14.55 -8.26
C ILE A 131 -9.88 -14.95 -6.86
N GLY A 132 -8.95 -14.17 -6.31
CA GLY A 132 -8.39 -14.37 -4.98
C GLY A 132 -9.44 -14.26 -3.88
N ALA A 133 -10.52 -13.50 -4.07
CA ALA A 133 -11.58 -13.34 -3.07
C ALA A 133 -12.16 -14.68 -2.60
N PHE A 134 -12.18 -15.68 -3.48
CA PHE A 134 -12.64 -17.04 -3.18
C PHE A 134 -11.64 -17.86 -2.35
N LEU A 135 -10.38 -17.43 -2.29
CA LEU A 135 -9.31 -17.99 -1.46
C LEU A 135 -9.08 -17.21 -0.14
N GLY A 136 -9.71 -16.04 0.02
CA GLY A 136 -9.39 -15.05 1.07
C GLY A 136 -9.61 -15.56 2.48
N ASP A 137 -10.78 -16.13 2.73
CA ASP A 137 -11.12 -16.67 4.05
C ASP A 137 -10.27 -17.90 4.39
N THR A 138 -9.77 -18.62 3.38
CA THR A 138 -8.88 -19.76 3.55
C THR A 138 -7.48 -19.29 3.95
N LEU A 139 -6.89 -18.35 3.19
CA LEU A 139 -5.56 -17.81 3.49
C LEU A 139 -5.50 -17.09 4.84
N ARG A 140 -6.57 -16.34 5.20
CA ARG A 140 -6.72 -15.70 6.52
C ARG A 140 -6.54 -16.66 7.70
N LYS A 141 -7.05 -17.88 7.55
CA LYS A 141 -7.00 -18.89 8.63
C LYS A 141 -5.64 -19.54 8.78
N PHE A 142 -4.84 -19.56 7.71
CA PHE A 142 -3.54 -20.24 7.70
C PHE A 142 -2.39 -19.31 8.08
N VAL A 143 -2.46 -18.02 7.73
CA VAL A 143 -1.40 -17.06 8.05
C VAL A 143 -1.62 -16.48 9.45
N PRO A 144 -0.65 -16.60 10.37
CA PRO A 144 -0.78 -16.02 11.69
C PRO A 144 -0.92 -14.49 11.64
N ARG A 145 -1.80 -13.96 12.48
CA ARG A 145 -2.10 -12.53 12.54
C ARG A 145 -0.87 -11.63 12.72
N THR A 146 0.09 -12.02 13.56
CA THR A 146 1.34 -11.27 13.75
C THR A 146 2.13 -11.14 12.45
N VAL A 147 2.13 -12.17 11.59
CA VAL A 147 2.83 -12.14 10.30
C VAL A 147 2.17 -11.16 9.35
N LEU A 148 0.83 -11.15 9.30
CA LEU A 148 0.04 -10.20 8.52
C LEU A 148 0.34 -8.75 8.98
N LEU A 149 0.23 -8.46 10.27
CA LEU A 149 0.53 -7.11 10.78
C LEU A 149 2.00 -6.69 10.56
N ALA A 150 2.94 -7.64 10.69
CA ALA A 150 4.36 -7.41 10.48
C ALA A 150 4.71 -7.11 9.01
N ALA A 151 4.11 -7.85 8.06
CA ALA A 151 4.32 -7.62 6.64
C ALA A 151 3.80 -6.23 6.22
N LEU A 152 2.62 -5.83 6.71
CA LEU A 152 2.08 -4.47 6.54
C LEU A 152 3.04 -3.39 7.07
N ALA A 153 3.57 -3.61 8.27
CA ALA A 153 4.47 -2.67 8.92
C ALA A 153 5.79 -2.51 8.14
N GLY A 154 6.35 -3.59 7.59
CA GLY A 154 7.59 -3.55 6.81
C GLY A 154 7.44 -2.73 5.54
N LEU A 155 6.34 -2.94 4.80
CA LEU A 155 5.98 -2.09 3.66
C LEU A 155 5.89 -0.63 4.09
N ALA A 156 5.06 -0.33 5.08
CA ALA A 156 4.78 1.04 5.49
C ALA A 156 6.07 1.73 5.92
N PHE A 157 6.93 1.05 6.68
CA PHE A 157 8.23 1.56 7.11
C PHE A 157 9.12 1.93 5.93
N VAL A 158 9.23 1.06 4.92
CA VAL A 158 10.18 1.26 3.84
C VAL A 158 9.64 2.19 2.75
N PHE A 159 8.43 1.97 2.24
CA PHE A 159 7.90 2.77 1.13
C PHE A 159 7.21 4.06 1.58
N LEU A 160 6.50 4.05 2.71
CA LEU A 160 5.86 5.26 3.26
C LEU A 160 6.76 5.99 4.25
N GLY A 161 7.70 5.28 4.89
CA GLY A 161 8.67 5.88 5.81
C GLY A 161 9.90 6.39 5.08
N MET A 162 10.70 5.52 4.46
CA MET A 162 12.04 5.90 3.99
C MET A 162 12.05 6.90 2.84
N ASN A 163 11.30 6.66 1.75
CA ASN A 163 11.26 7.59 0.61
C ASN A 163 10.76 8.98 1.03
N PRO A 164 9.63 9.09 1.75
CA PRO A 164 9.18 10.37 2.28
C PRO A 164 10.16 10.98 3.28
N MET A 165 10.83 10.18 4.12
CA MET A 165 11.85 10.70 5.02
C MET A 165 13.00 11.35 4.24
N LEU A 166 13.50 10.71 3.18
CA LEU A 166 14.57 11.26 2.34
C LEU A 166 14.13 12.58 1.68
N GLN A 167 12.93 12.63 1.10
CA GLN A 167 12.35 13.86 0.53
C GLN A 167 12.17 14.96 1.59
N SER A 168 11.76 14.59 2.80
CA SER A 168 11.60 15.52 3.93
C SER A 168 12.94 16.15 4.31
N PHE A 169 14.03 15.40 4.23
CA PHE A 169 15.38 15.89 4.53
C PHE A 169 15.93 16.85 3.46
N GLU A 170 15.36 16.89 2.25
CA GLU A 170 15.66 17.93 1.26
C GLU A 170 15.05 19.30 1.63
N MET A 171 14.02 19.31 2.50
CA MET A 171 13.33 20.52 2.96
C MET A 171 13.21 20.55 4.51
N PRO A 172 14.35 20.62 5.23
CA PRO A 172 14.41 20.36 6.67
C PRO A 172 13.61 21.37 7.52
N ILE A 173 13.44 22.62 7.05
CA ILE A 173 12.71 23.67 7.78
C ILE A 173 11.26 23.24 8.04
N VAL A 174 10.58 22.70 7.03
CA VAL A 174 9.18 22.25 7.15
C VAL A 174 9.15 20.86 7.81
N ALA A 175 10.02 19.97 7.36
CA ALA A 175 10.03 18.59 7.80
C ALA A 175 10.33 18.42 9.28
N PHE A 176 11.31 19.14 9.84
CA PHE A 176 11.68 18.97 11.24
C PHE A 176 10.57 19.45 12.17
N VAL A 177 9.85 20.51 11.78
CA VAL A 177 8.68 20.97 12.53
C VAL A 177 7.54 19.95 12.43
N ALA A 178 7.33 19.35 11.26
CA ALA A 178 6.37 18.26 11.11
C ALA A 178 6.73 17.05 11.99
N ILE A 179 8.00 16.64 12.05
CA ILE A 179 8.48 15.53 12.88
C ILE A 179 8.27 15.81 14.37
N ILE A 180 8.61 17.00 14.87
CA ILE A 180 8.42 17.30 16.29
C ILE A 180 6.93 17.37 16.67
N ILE A 181 6.05 17.79 15.75
CA ILE A 181 4.59 17.72 15.95
C ILE A 181 4.13 16.27 16.13
N ILE A 182 4.65 15.33 15.34
CA ILE A 182 4.35 13.90 15.51
C ILE A 182 4.75 13.44 16.91
N PHE A 183 5.96 13.80 17.35
CA PHE A 183 6.47 13.38 18.66
C PHE A 183 5.66 13.99 19.80
N MET A 184 5.36 15.28 19.72
CA MET A 184 4.64 16.03 20.74
C MET A 184 3.15 15.65 20.81
N ASN A 185 2.50 15.38 19.70
CA ASN A 185 1.04 15.17 19.66
C ASN A 185 0.63 13.69 19.62
N TRP A 186 1.49 12.78 19.14
CA TRP A 186 1.15 11.35 19.05
C TRP A 186 2.02 10.44 19.92
N LEU A 187 3.36 10.58 19.91
CA LEU A 187 4.21 9.75 20.77
C LEU A 187 4.15 10.15 22.25
N SER A 188 3.93 11.43 22.52
CA SER A 188 3.88 11.95 23.88
C SER A 188 2.71 11.34 24.66
N LYS A 189 3.00 10.91 25.90
CA LYS A 189 1.95 10.55 26.87
C LYS A 189 1.15 11.78 27.35
N HIS A 190 1.67 12.98 27.11
CA HIS A 190 1.04 14.27 27.42
C HIS A 190 0.97 15.13 26.15
N PRO A 191 0.05 14.82 25.21
CA PRO A 191 -0.06 15.55 23.96
C PRO A 191 -0.55 16.98 24.18
N ILE A 192 0.15 17.95 23.59
CA ILE A 192 -0.10 19.38 23.80
C ILE A 192 -1.38 19.84 23.06
N LEU A 193 -1.71 19.21 21.92
CA LEU A 193 -2.87 19.53 21.09
C LEU A 193 -3.81 18.32 20.93
N LYS A 194 -4.09 17.62 22.05
CA LYS A 194 -4.86 16.36 22.09
C LYS A 194 -6.20 16.34 21.32
N LYS A 195 -6.84 17.51 21.17
CA LYS A 195 -8.15 17.64 20.50
C LYS A 195 -8.05 17.76 18.98
N ILE A 196 -6.86 18.02 18.43
CA ILE A 196 -6.64 18.25 17.02
C ILE A 196 -5.95 17.01 16.42
N PRO A 197 -6.49 16.42 15.33
CA PRO A 197 -5.84 15.31 14.65
C PRO A 197 -4.41 15.69 14.22
N THR A 198 -3.44 14.81 14.49
CA THR A 198 -2.02 15.06 14.15
C THR A 198 -1.84 15.38 12.67
N GLY A 199 -2.51 14.67 11.75
CA GLY A 199 -2.46 14.96 10.31
C GLY A 199 -2.90 16.38 9.95
N LEU A 200 -3.91 16.94 10.63
CA LEU A 200 -4.33 18.32 10.43
C LEU A 200 -3.25 19.31 10.86
N LEU A 201 -2.62 19.05 12.01
CA LEU A 201 -1.53 19.89 12.52
C LEU A 201 -0.35 19.92 11.56
N LEU A 202 0.00 18.75 10.99
CA LEU A 202 1.08 18.64 10.01
C LEU A 202 0.79 19.46 8.74
N ILE A 203 -0.43 19.35 8.20
CA ILE A 203 -0.83 20.14 7.02
C ILE A 203 -0.84 21.62 7.34
N VAL A 204 -1.53 22.07 8.40
CA VAL A 204 -1.70 23.51 8.66
C VAL A 204 -0.37 24.17 9.00
N ILE A 205 0.40 23.59 9.93
CA ILE A 205 1.65 24.18 10.38
C ILE A 205 2.73 24.03 9.30
N GLY A 206 2.80 22.85 8.65
CA GLY A 206 3.75 22.61 7.57
C GLY A 206 3.51 23.54 6.39
N THR A 207 2.25 23.73 5.97
CA THR A 207 1.88 24.69 4.93
C THR A 207 2.26 26.11 5.34
N ALA A 208 1.89 26.56 6.55
CA ALA A 208 2.21 27.91 7.00
C ALA A 208 3.72 28.20 6.95
N ILE A 209 4.53 27.26 7.45
CA ILE A 209 6.00 27.38 7.44
C ILE A 209 6.53 27.40 6.02
N ALA A 210 6.02 26.55 5.13
CA ALA A 210 6.47 26.49 3.75
C ALA A 210 6.15 27.78 2.97
N TRP A 211 5.00 28.41 3.24
CA TRP A 211 4.68 29.73 2.69
C TRP A 211 5.62 30.81 3.21
N ILE A 212 5.90 30.82 4.53
CA ILE A 212 6.84 31.77 5.14
C ILE A 212 8.26 31.57 4.60
N ALA A 213 8.67 30.32 4.37
CA ALA A 213 9.97 29.95 3.82
C ALA A 213 10.10 30.20 2.31
N GLY A 214 9.03 30.62 1.63
CA GLY A 214 9.03 30.93 0.19
C GLY A 214 8.98 29.70 -0.73
N TYR A 215 8.55 28.54 -0.23
CA TYR A 215 8.39 27.33 -1.05
C TYR A 215 7.11 27.31 -1.89
N GLN A 216 6.23 28.30 -1.73
CA GLN A 216 4.98 28.45 -2.50
C GLN A 216 4.88 29.87 -3.05
N ASN A 217 4.24 30.02 -4.20
CA ASN A 217 4.08 31.30 -4.88
C ASN A 217 2.59 31.65 -5.04
N PRO A 218 2.13 32.84 -4.61
CA PRO A 218 0.76 33.29 -4.84
C PRO A 218 0.31 33.24 -6.32
N ALA A 219 1.24 33.41 -7.26
CA ALA A 219 0.96 33.31 -8.68
C ALA A 219 0.50 31.89 -9.07
N ASP A 220 1.07 30.85 -8.47
CA ASP A 220 0.69 29.45 -8.74
C ASP A 220 -0.72 29.16 -8.24
N VAL A 221 -1.14 29.75 -7.12
CA VAL A 221 -2.52 29.66 -6.61
C VAL A 221 -3.49 30.34 -7.58
N THR A 222 -3.12 31.52 -8.07
CA THR A 222 -3.94 32.27 -9.03
C THR A 222 -4.09 31.50 -10.36
N GLU A 223 -3.02 30.86 -10.81
CA GLU A 223 -3.05 30.01 -12.00
C GLU A 223 -3.88 28.74 -11.75
N ALA A 224 -3.72 28.09 -10.60
CA ALA A 224 -4.50 26.92 -10.23
C ALA A 224 -6.00 27.21 -10.13
N LEU A 225 -6.40 28.42 -9.71
CA LEU A 225 -7.80 28.84 -9.71
C LEU A 225 -8.42 28.86 -11.12
N LYS A 226 -7.61 29.10 -12.17
CA LYS A 226 -8.10 29.03 -13.57
C LYS A 226 -8.40 27.62 -14.03
N SER A 227 -7.79 26.61 -13.38
CA SER A 227 -8.04 25.20 -13.66
C SER A 227 -9.31 24.66 -13.00
N PHE A 228 -10.00 25.47 -12.17
CA PHE A 228 -11.32 25.12 -11.64
C PHE A 228 -12.27 24.77 -12.77
N GLY A 229 -12.89 23.60 -12.69
CA GLY A 229 -13.78 23.14 -13.75
C GLY A 229 -14.43 21.81 -13.42
N PHE A 230 -15.53 21.52 -14.09
CA PHE A 230 -16.25 20.26 -13.93
C PHE A 230 -15.71 19.20 -14.89
N ASN A 231 -15.03 18.19 -14.35
CA ASN A 231 -14.43 17.07 -15.05
C ASN A 231 -15.03 15.76 -14.49
N PRO A 232 -16.22 15.34 -14.96
CA PRO A 232 -16.82 14.10 -14.51
C PRO A 232 -15.98 12.89 -14.98
N PRO A 233 -16.01 11.76 -14.25
CA PRO A 233 -15.39 10.52 -14.73
C PRO A 233 -16.03 10.11 -16.06
N MET A 234 -15.20 9.92 -17.09
CA MET A 234 -15.64 9.52 -18.43
C MET A 234 -15.26 8.06 -18.67
N LEU A 235 -16.07 7.32 -19.43
CA LEU A 235 -15.73 5.95 -19.82
C LEU A 235 -14.72 5.94 -20.98
N HIS A 236 -13.60 5.25 -20.80
CA HIS A 236 -12.50 5.11 -21.76
C HIS A 236 -12.42 3.66 -22.26
N LEU A 237 -13.39 3.25 -23.09
CA LEU A 237 -13.47 1.89 -23.64
C LEU A 237 -12.74 1.72 -24.98
N ASN A 238 -12.65 2.80 -25.76
CA ASN A 238 -12.12 2.75 -27.12
C ASN A 238 -10.63 2.43 -27.09
N GLY A 239 -10.25 1.34 -27.75
CA GLY A 239 -8.86 0.89 -27.87
C GLY A 239 -8.21 0.41 -26.57
N LEU A 240 -9.00 0.20 -25.50
CA LEU A 240 -8.48 -0.22 -24.19
C LEU A 240 -7.64 -1.50 -24.28
N PHE A 241 -8.10 -2.49 -25.06
CA PHE A 241 -7.43 -3.78 -25.20
C PHE A 241 -6.49 -3.87 -26.41
N ASP A 242 -6.44 -2.85 -27.25
CA ASP A 242 -5.59 -2.83 -28.45
C ASP A 242 -4.10 -2.84 -28.09
N HIS A 243 -3.77 -2.40 -26.87
CA HIS A 243 -2.40 -2.30 -26.36
C HIS A 243 -2.03 -3.40 -25.35
N ILE A 244 -2.80 -4.50 -25.30
CA ILE A 244 -2.52 -5.60 -24.36
C ILE A 244 -1.11 -6.20 -24.56
N GLY A 245 -0.62 -6.24 -25.80
CA GLY A 245 0.75 -6.68 -26.10
C GLY A 245 1.82 -5.80 -25.46
N ALA A 246 1.60 -4.48 -25.42
CA ALA A 246 2.50 -3.52 -24.77
C ALA A 246 2.41 -3.59 -23.23
N ALA A 247 1.25 -3.98 -22.69
CA ALA A 247 1.10 -4.20 -21.26
C ALA A 247 1.75 -5.50 -20.78
N LEU A 248 1.89 -6.51 -21.65
CA LEU A 248 2.33 -7.87 -21.27
C LEU A 248 3.62 -7.94 -20.44
N PRO A 249 4.70 -7.19 -20.76
CA PRO A 249 5.90 -7.18 -19.93
C PRO A 249 5.65 -6.67 -18.50
N TYR A 250 4.70 -5.75 -18.35
CA TYR A 250 4.32 -5.17 -17.07
C TYR A 250 3.26 -6.02 -16.35
N LEU A 251 2.41 -6.78 -17.06
CA LEU A 251 1.41 -7.67 -16.45
C LEU A 251 2.06 -8.77 -15.60
N LEU A 252 3.28 -9.20 -15.95
CA LEU A 252 4.02 -10.16 -15.12
C LEU A 252 4.36 -9.58 -13.73
N THR A 253 4.59 -8.27 -13.62
CA THR A 253 4.80 -7.60 -12.32
C THR A 253 3.49 -7.42 -11.55
N ALA A 254 2.35 -7.49 -12.24
CA ALA A 254 1.03 -7.43 -11.62
C ALA A 254 0.72 -8.67 -10.78
N VAL A 255 1.34 -9.83 -11.06
CA VAL A 255 1.11 -11.04 -10.27
C VAL A 255 1.62 -10.89 -8.82
N PRO A 256 2.90 -10.58 -8.57
CA PRO A 256 3.38 -10.33 -7.22
C PRO A 256 2.65 -9.16 -6.53
N LEU A 257 2.32 -8.08 -7.25
CA LEU A 257 1.67 -6.91 -6.66
C LEU A 257 0.19 -7.14 -6.36
N GLY A 258 -0.56 -7.81 -7.23
CA GLY A 258 -1.94 -8.22 -6.95
C GLY A 258 -2.01 -9.15 -5.75
N LEU A 259 -1.04 -10.05 -5.59
CA LEU A 259 -0.89 -10.84 -4.36
C LEU A 259 -0.55 -9.97 -3.14
N ALA A 260 0.27 -8.93 -3.30
CA ALA A 260 0.55 -7.98 -2.21
C ALA A 260 -0.70 -7.20 -1.79
N ASN A 261 -1.43 -6.62 -2.75
CA ASN A 261 -2.64 -5.85 -2.49
C ASN A 261 -3.74 -6.74 -1.92
N TYR A 262 -3.81 -7.99 -2.36
CA TYR A 262 -4.63 -9.01 -1.73
C TYR A 262 -4.25 -9.21 -0.25
N ILE A 263 -2.97 -9.41 0.06
CA ILE A 263 -2.50 -9.52 1.45
C ILE A 263 -2.83 -8.25 2.25
N PHE A 264 -2.70 -7.05 1.68
CA PHE A 264 -3.06 -5.79 2.35
C PHE A 264 -4.55 -5.71 2.70
N ASN A 265 -5.41 -6.13 1.79
CA ASN A 265 -6.84 -6.19 2.07
C ASN A 265 -7.15 -7.16 3.20
N LEU A 266 -6.47 -8.30 3.21
CA LEU A 266 -6.62 -9.31 4.24
C LEU A 266 -6.19 -8.79 5.62
N GLU A 267 -5.04 -8.10 5.68
CA GLU A 267 -4.50 -7.47 6.88
C GLU A 267 -5.46 -6.44 7.49
N ASN A 268 -6.06 -5.59 6.66
CA ASN A 268 -6.98 -4.56 7.14
C ASN A 268 -8.33 -5.12 7.61
N VAL A 269 -8.83 -6.17 6.94
CA VAL A 269 -10.02 -6.91 7.41
C VAL A 269 -9.74 -7.59 8.75
N GLU A 270 -8.53 -8.14 8.93
CA GLU A 270 -8.11 -8.70 10.21
C GLU A 270 -8.05 -7.61 11.28
N ALA A 271 -7.42 -6.45 11.01
CA ALA A 271 -7.36 -5.33 11.95
C ALA A 271 -8.74 -4.85 12.42
N ALA A 272 -9.76 -4.90 11.57
CA ALA A 272 -11.15 -4.60 11.96
C ALA A 272 -11.75 -5.65 12.90
N ALA A 273 -11.53 -6.93 12.63
CA ALA A 273 -12.04 -8.04 13.43
C ALA A 273 -11.49 -8.03 14.86
N VAL A 274 -10.26 -7.58 15.03
CA VAL A 274 -9.57 -7.44 16.32
C VAL A 274 -10.30 -6.53 17.29
N VAL A 275 -10.89 -5.45 16.76
CA VAL A 275 -11.68 -4.52 17.54
C VAL A 275 -13.18 -4.85 17.48
N GLY A 276 -13.49 -6.10 17.10
CA GLY A 276 -14.83 -6.68 17.14
C GLY A 276 -15.65 -6.53 15.86
N ASP A 277 -15.14 -5.91 14.80
CA ASP A 277 -15.91 -5.71 13.55
C ASP A 277 -15.51 -6.75 12.48
N GLU A 278 -16.20 -7.88 12.49
CA GLU A 278 -15.90 -9.01 11.59
C GLU A 278 -16.56 -8.86 10.21
N TYR A 279 -15.77 -8.34 9.26
CA TYR A 279 -16.15 -8.30 7.85
C TYR A 279 -15.82 -9.59 7.12
N LYS A 280 -16.65 -9.92 6.12
CA LYS A 280 -16.40 -11.04 5.21
C LYS A 280 -15.30 -10.66 4.23
N THR A 281 -14.16 -11.34 4.30
CA THR A 281 -12.99 -11.08 3.45
C THR A 281 -13.36 -11.13 1.97
N ARG A 282 -14.12 -12.14 1.55
CA ARG A 282 -14.58 -12.27 0.16
C ARG A 282 -15.33 -11.05 -0.36
N ASP A 283 -16.29 -10.55 0.42
CA ASP A 283 -17.14 -9.42 0.00
C ASP A 283 -16.28 -8.14 -0.12
N VAL A 284 -15.29 -7.96 0.76
CA VAL A 284 -14.33 -6.85 0.72
C VAL A 284 -13.41 -6.91 -0.49
N MET A 285 -12.82 -8.08 -0.76
CA MET A 285 -11.93 -8.29 -1.90
C MET A 285 -12.65 -8.07 -3.24
N LEU A 286 -13.87 -8.61 -3.38
CA LEU A 286 -14.70 -8.39 -4.56
C LEU A 286 -15.01 -6.91 -4.75
N THR A 287 -15.35 -6.20 -3.68
CA THR A 287 -15.63 -4.76 -3.72
C THR A 287 -14.43 -3.99 -4.24
N ASN A 288 -13.24 -4.26 -3.72
CA ASN A 288 -12.05 -3.54 -4.16
C ASN A 288 -11.66 -3.86 -5.59
N GLY A 289 -11.67 -5.15 -6.00
CA GLY A 289 -11.42 -5.51 -7.40
C GLY A 289 -12.43 -4.85 -8.35
N ILE A 290 -13.73 -4.87 -8.03
CA ILE A 290 -14.76 -4.25 -8.86
C ILE A 290 -14.62 -2.72 -8.90
N CYS A 291 -14.35 -2.06 -7.77
CA CYS A 291 -14.20 -0.61 -7.74
C CYS A 291 -12.92 -0.15 -8.46
N SER A 292 -11.81 -0.90 -8.34
CA SER A 292 -10.59 -0.67 -9.11
C SER A 292 -10.84 -0.82 -10.61
N ALA A 293 -11.56 -1.87 -11.02
CA ALA A 293 -11.93 -2.08 -12.42
C ALA A 293 -12.82 -0.94 -12.96
N ILE A 294 -13.82 -0.49 -12.20
CA ILE A 294 -14.67 0.65 -12.60
C ILE A 294 -13.84 1.93 -12.69
N GLY A 295 -12.92 2.17 -11.75
CA GLY A 295 -11.95 3.26 -11.82
C GLY A 295 -11.11 3.19 -13.09
N GLY A 296 -10.60 1.99 -13.43
CA GLY A 296 -9.85 1.71 -14.65
C GLY A 296 -10.63 2.04 -15.91
N LEU A 297 -11.90 1.63 -15.99
CA LEU A 297 -12.79 2.02 -17.10
C LEU A 297 -12.95 3.54 -17.20
N CYS A 298 -12.80 4.25 -16.08
CA CYS A 298 -12.84 5.71 -16.00
C CYS A 298 -11.46 6.38 -16.08
N GLY A 299 -10.43 5.69 -16.57
CA GLY A 299 -9.10 6.26 -16.83
C GLY A 299 -8.13 6.23 -15.65
N ASN A 300 -8.48 5.60 -14.53
CA ASN A 300 -7.62 5.49 -13.36
C ASN A 300 -6.75 4.20 -13.40
N PRO A 301 -5.41 4.32 -13.52
CA PRO A 301 -4.53 3.15 -13.53
C PRO A 301 -4.21 2.61 -12.13
N PHE A 302 -4.73 3.20 -11.06
CA PHE A 302 -4.36 2.85 -9.68
C PHE A 302 -5.47 2.09 -8.94
N PRO A 303 -5.17 0.95 -8.31
CA PRO A 303 -6.17 0.19 -7.57
C PRO A 303 -6.55 0.86 -6.24
N VAL A 304 -7.82 0.70 -5.86
CA VAL A 304 -8.32 1.04 -4.52
C VAL A 304 -8.16 -0.14 -3.58
N THR A 305 -8.14 0.14 -2.27
CA THR A 305 -7.96 -0.88 -1.23
C THR A 305 -8.65 -0.48 0.07
N VAL A 306 -8.76 -1.42 1.02
CA VAL A 306 -9.13 -1.07 2.39
C VAL A 306 -7.97 -0.32 3.02
N TYR A 307 -8.25 0.88 3.53
CA TYR A 307 -7.22 1.72 4.11
C TYR A 307 -6.85 1.30 5.54
N VAL A 308 -5.64 1.62 5.98
CA VAL A 308 -5.20 1.35 7.35
C VAL A 308 -5.89 2.31 8.33
N GLY A 309 -6.17 1.80 9.54
CA GLY A 309 -6.59 2.65 10.67
C GLY A 309 -7.94 2.33 11.29
N HIS A 310 -8.63 1.25 10.87
CA HIS A 310 -9.96 0.87 11.42
C HIS A 310 -10.03 0.92 12.95
N ALA A 311 -9.04 0.35 13.64
CA ALA A 311 -8.98 0.37 15.10
C ALA A 311 -8.97 1.80 15.68
N GLY A 312 -8.21 2.71 15.07
CA GLY A 312 -8.15 4.11 15.48
C GLY A 312 -9.45 4.87 15.21
N TRP A 313 -10.10 4.62 14.06
CA TRP A 313 -11.41 5.20 13.75
C TRP A 313 -12.48 4.73 14.74
N LYS A 314 -12.43 3.44 15.11
CA LYS A 314 -13.35 2.88 16.10
C LYS A 314 -13.11 3.46 17.50
N GLU A 315 -11.86 3.65 17.90
CA GLU A 315 -11.50 4.25 19.19
C GLU A 315 -12.07 5.67 19.36
N VAL A 316 -12.14 6.45 18.27
CA VAL A 316 -12.76 7.79 18.28
C VAL A 316 -14.30 7.77 18.15
N GLY A 317 -14.91 6.58 18.16
CA GLY A 317 -16.37 6.41 18.12
C GLY A 317 -16.98 6.59 16.73
N ALA A 318 -16.23 6.32 15.67
CA ALA A 318 -16.76 6.36 14.30
C ALA A 318 -17.92 5.37 14.09
N GLY A 319 -18.78 5.70 13.14
CA GLY A 319 -19.88 4.89 12.68
C GLY A 319 -19.67 4.47 11.24
N ILE A 320 -20.74 4.50 10.45
CA ILE A 320 -20.70 4.17 9.04
C ILE A 320 -20.65 5.42 8.14
N GLY A 321 -21.06 6.57 8.66
CA GLY A 321 -21.16 7.82 7.90
C GLY A 321 -19.81 8.39 7.50
N TYR A 322 -18.77 8.18 8.31
CA TYR A 322 -17.47 8.82 8.06
C TYR A 322 -16.81 8.39 6.74
N SER A 323 -16.96 7.12 6.38
CA SER A 323 -16.37 6.56 5.17
C SER A 323 -16.98 7.22 3.93
N ILE A 324 -18.32 7.36 3.89
CA ILE A 324 -19.03 8.04 2.80
C ILE A 324 -18.65 9.52 2.74
N ALA A 325 -18.70 10.23 3.86
CA ALA A 325 -18.43 11.68 3.88
C ALA A 325 -17.01 12.00 3.40
N SER A 326 -16.02 11.25 3.86
CA SER A 326 -14.63 11.38 3.41
C SER A 326 -14.49 11.11 1.91
N CYS A 327 -15.02 9.98 1.43
CA CYS A 327 -14.88 9.60 0.03
C CYS A 327 -15.67 10.52 -0.92
N ALA A 328 -16.82 11.04 -0.48
CA ALA A 328 -17.59 12.04 -1.21
C ALA A 328 -16.83 13.37 -1.33
N ALA A 329 -16.17 13.83 -0.25
CA ALA A 329 -15.35 15.02 -0.30
C ALA A 329 -14.20 14.87 -1.31
N ILE A 330 -13.50 13.72 -1.29
CA ILE A 330 -12.45 13.40 -2.28
C ILE A 330 -13.01 13.41 -3.70
N PHE A 331 -14.15 12.77 -3.94
CA PHE A 331 -14.78 12.75 -5.27
C PHE A 331 -15.16 14.15 -5.75
N VAL A 332 -15.74 14.98 -4.89
CA VAL A 332 -16.10 16.37 -5.22
C VAL A 332 -14.85 17.18 -5.59
N LEU A 333 -13.76 17.04 -4.83
CA LEU A 333 -12.50 17.71 -5.16
C LEU A 333 -11.94 17.24 -6.51
N SER A 334 -12.06 15.94 -6.82
CA SER A 334 -11.62 15.37 -8.10
C SER A 334 -12.42 15.93 -9.28
N ILE A 335 -13.76 15.89 -9.21
CA ILE A 335 -14.59 16.33 -10.35
C ILE A 335 -14.62 17.85 -10.51
N LEU A 336 -14.30 18.62 -9.48
CA LEU A 336 -14.20 20.08 -9.57
C LEU A 336 -12.78 20.58 -9.92
N SER A 337 -11.84 19.65 -10.20
CA SER A 337 -10.43 19.96 -10.46
C SER A 337 -9.74 20.75 -9.34
N LEU A 338 -10.22 20.62 -8.10
CA LEU A 338 -9.70 21.37 -6.96
C LEU A 338 -8.37 20.82 -6.43
N MET A 339 -7.95 19.64 -6.89
CA MET A 339 -6.67 19.04 -6.50
C MET A 339 -5.46 19.88 -6.95
N GLY A 340 -5.55 20.54 -8.11
CA GLY A 340 -4.51 21.46 -8.56
C GLY A 340 -4.37 22.68 -7.64
N LEU A 341 -5.50 23.23 -7.19
CA LEU A 341 -5.52 24.30 -6.20
C LEU A 341 -4.94 23.86 -4.86
N LEU A 342 -5.28 22.65 -4.40
CA LEU A 342 -4.74 22.11 -3.16
C LEU A 342 -3.23 21.90 -3.24
N LEU A 343 -2.67 21.46 -4.37
CA LEU A 343 -1.21 21.36 -4.56
C LEU A 343 -0.51 22.72 -4.61
N ALA A 344 -1.18 23.75 -5.14
CA ALA A 344 -0.64 25.11 -5.16
C ALA A 344 -0.71 25.81 -3.79
N VAL A 345 -1.49 25.27 -2.84
CA VAL A 345 -1.62 25.81 -1.47
C VAL A 345 -0.83 24.96 -0.48
N ILE A 346 -0.88 23.64 -0.60
CA ILE A 346 -0.29 22.66 0.31
C ILE A 346 0.96 22.10 -0.36
N PRO A 347 2.16 22.55 0.05
CA PRO A 347 3.40 22.07 -0.54
C PRO A 347 3.63 20.60 -0.18
N ILE A 348 4.30 19.90 -1.11
CA ILE A 348 4.74 18.51 -0.91
C ILE A 348 5.52 18.37 0.41
N ALA A 349 6.31 19.38 0.79
CA ALA A 349 7.07 19.43 2.05
C ALA A 349 6.21 19.25 3.31
N ALA A 350 4.95 19.66 3.29
CA ALA A 350 4.02 19.53 4.42
C ALA A 350 3.29 18.17 4.42
N ILE A 351 3.16 17.55 3.25
CA ILE A 351 2.43 16.30 3.03
C ILE A 351 3.31 15.09 3.36
N VAL A 352 4.54 15.11 2.86
CA VAL A 352 5.49 14.00 2.91
C VAL A 352 5.79 13.52 4.35
N PRO A 353 6.01 14.40 5.36
CA PRO A 353 6.20 13.96 6.75
C PRO A 353 5.01 13.19 7.34
N MET A 354 3.80 13.34 6.79
CA MET A 354 2.65 12.57 7.26
C MET A 354 2.74 11.10 6.84
N LEU A 355 3.40 10.78 5.72
CA LEU A 355 3.64 9.38 5.33
C LEU A 355 4.59 8.69 6.33
N VAL A 356 5.57 9.43 6.83
CA VAL A 356 6.45 8.98 7.93
C VAL A 356 5.62 8.71 9.20
N PHE A 357 4.67 9.58 9.52
CA PHE A 357 3.75 9.35 10.63
C PHE A 357 2.97 8.03 10.48
N ILE A 358 2.39 7.78 9.31
CA ILE A 358 1.65 6.54 9.02
C ILE A 358 2.57 5.33 9.15
N ALA A 359 3.80 5.39 8.65
CA ALA A 359 4.78 4.33 8.77
C ALA A 359 5.08 3.96 10.23
N ILE A 360 5.27 4.97 11.10
CA ILE A 360 5.51 4.77 12.53
C ILE A 360 4.27 4.16 13.21
N VAL A 361 3.07 4.65 12.89
CA VAL A 361 1.81 4.14 13.45
C VAL A 361 1.62 2.67 13.09
N SER A 362 1.84 2.28 11.83
CA SER A 362 1.72 0.88 11.37
C SER A 362 2.71 -0.03 12.09
N GLY A 363 3.98 0.38 12.23
CA GLY A 363 4.98 -0.36 13.00
C GLY A 363 4.59 -0.52 14.48
N HIS A 364 4.13 0.56 15.11
CA HIS A 364 3.65 0.52 16.49
C HIS A 364 2.44 -0.41 16.66
N GLN A 365 1.50 -0.40 15.71
CA GLN A 365 0.34 -1.28 15.74
C GLN A 365 0.73 -2.75 15.61
N ALA A 366 1.71 -3.08 14.77
CA ALA A 366 2.21 -4.46 14.68
C ALA A 366 2.77 -4.93 16.03
N VAL A 367 3.58 -4.11 16.70
CA VAL A 367 4.13 -4.43 18.02
C VAL A 367 3.04 -4.51 19.09
N LYS A 368 2.14 -3.53 19.14
CA LYS A 368 1.09 -3.43 20.18
C LYS A 368 0.08 -4.59 20.12
N ASN A 369 -0.17 -5.12 18.93
CA ASN A 369 -1.19 -6.15 18.68
C ASN A 369 -0.62 -7.57 18.55
N SER A 370 0.67 -7.73 18.77
CA SER A 370 1.36 -9.01 18.71
C SER A 370 1.90 -9.42 20.09
N PRO A 371 1.87 -10.71 20.41
CA PRO A 371 2.54 -11.25 21.59
C PRO A 371 3.99 -10.82 21.67
N GLN A 372 4.49 -10.52 22.88
CA GLN A 372 5.86 -10.01 23.05
C GLN A 372 6.91 -11.01 22.56
N PHE A 373 6.70 -12.31 22.78
CA PHE A 373 7.62 -13.36 22.34
C PHE A 373 7.66 -13.54 20.81
N GLU A 374 6.67 -13.00 20.09
CA GLU A 374 6.61 -13.01 18.62
C GLU A 374 7.24 -11.76 17.99
N ALA A 375 7.66 -10.77 18.79
CA ALA A 375 8.26 -9.53 18.29
C ALA A 375 9.41 -9.72 17.29
N PRO A 376 10.30 -10.75 17.40
CA PRO A 376 11.34 -10.99 16.39
C PRO A 376 10.80 -11.21 14.96
N VAL A 377 9.58 -11.77 14.83
CA VAL A 377 8.93 -12.01 13.53
C VAL A 377 8.72 -10.71 12.77
N ILE A 378 8.45 -9.61 13.49
CA ILE A 378 8.24 -8.30 12.89
C ILE A 378 9.46 -7.88 12.07
N PHE A 379 10.66 -8.02 12.63
CA PHE A 379 11.90 -7.68 11.95
C PHE A 379 12.22 -8.64 10.79
N VAL A 380 11.88 -9.92 10.92
CA VAL A 380 12.04 -10.90 9.83
C VAL A 380 11.23 -10.49 8.60
N CYS A 381 10.00 -10.03 8.78
CA CYS A 381 9.15 -9.55 7.71
C CYS A 381 9.71 -8.30 7.00
N PHE A 382 10.61 -7.52 7.62
CA PHE A 382 11.10 -6.27 7.04
C PHE A 382 12.18 -6.49 5.97
N PHE A 383 12.96 -7.59 6.06
CA PHE A 383 14.10 -7.81 5.17
C PHE A 383 13.75 -7.77 3.67
N PRO A 384 12.68 -8.45 3.19
CA PRO A 384 12.32 -8.41 1.78
C PRO A 384 11.94 -7.00 1.32
N TRP A 385 11.20 -6.25 2.15
CA TRP A 385 10.79 -4.88 1.83
C TRP A 385 11.98 -3.92 1.70
N VAL A 386 12.94 -4.00 2.63
CA VAL A 386 14.18 -3.20 2.57
C VAL A 386 14.96 -3.52 1.31
N ALA A 387 15.05 -4.80 0.92
CA ALA A 387 15.74 -5.21 -0.29
C ALA A 387 15.06 -4.68 -1.56
N THR A 388 13.72 -4.73 -1.67
CA THR A 388 12.99 -4.17 -2.81
C THR A 388 13.25 -2.68 -2.96
N TRP A 389 13.19 -1.95 -1.86
CA TRP A 389 13.42 -0.51 -1.88
C TRP A 389 14.85 -0.16 -2.29
N ALA A 390 15.85 -0.84 -1.72
CA ALA A 390 17.24 -0.64 -2.10
C ALA A 390 17.49 -1.00 -3.58
N LEU A 391 16.89 -2.10 -4.06
CA LEU A 391 16.94 -2.49 -5.46
C LEU A 391 16.34 -1.41 -6.37
N THR A 392 15.18 -0.87 -6.01
CA THR A 392 14.54 0.23 -6.75
C THR A 392 15.40 1.49 -6.75
N ALA A 393 15.97 1.88 -5.61
CA ALA A 393 16.83 3.06 -5.51
C ALA A 393 18.08 2.94 -6.39
N VAL A 394 18.75 1.79 -6.36
CA VAL A 394 19.90 1.49 -7.22
C VAL A 394 19.53 1.53 -8.70
N ASN A 395 18.45 0.84 -9.08
CA ASN A 395 18.01 0.79 -10.47
C ASN A 395 17.63 2.17 -11.01
N ASN A 396 16.95 2.99 -10.20
CA ASN A 396 16.62 4.36 -10.57
C ASN A 396 17.88 5.22 -10.78
N ALA A 397 18.86 5.11 -9.87
CA ALA A 397 20.11 5.85 -9.98
C ALA A 397 20.90 5.47 -11.26
N ILE A 398 20.96 4.19 -11.61
CA ILE A 398 21.64 3.71 -12.82
C ILE A 398 20.84 4.09 -14.08
N SER A 399 19.52 3.95 -14.06
CA SER A 399 18.65 4.32 -15.18
C SER A 399 18.68 5.82 -15.48
N ALA A 400 18.89 6.67 -14.47
CA ALA A 400 19.05 8.11 -14.64
C ALA A 400 20.28 8.48 -15.50
N THR A 401 21.28 7.60 -15.62
CA THR A 401 22.45 7.80 -16.49
C THR A 401 22.26 7.22 -17.90
N GLY A 402 21.06 6.73 -18.22
CA GLY A 402 20.76 6.03 -19.48
C GLY A 402 21.30 4.61 -19.56
N MET A 403 21.79 4.04 -18.45
CA MET A 403 22.32 2.69 -18.37
C MET A 403 21.33 1.74 -17.66
N THR A 404 21.56 0.44 -17.79
CA THR A 404 20.85 -0.58 -17.00
C THR A 404 21.85 -1.56 -16.40
N VAL A 405 21.41 -2.34 -15.41
CA VAL A 405 22.24 -3.45 -14.90
C VAL A 405 22.15 -4.64 -15.86
N GLY A 406 23.31 -5.17 -16.25
CA GLY A 406 23.40 -6.30 -17.18
C GLY A 406 24.81 -6.51 -17.73
N THR A 407 24.96 -7.41 -18.70
CA THR A 407 26.26 -7.82 -19.25
C THR A 407 26.55 -7.28 -20.65
N ALA A 408 25.61 -6.56 -21.27
CA ALA A 408 25.79 -6.00 -22.60
C ALA A 408 26.67 -4.73 -22.59
N ALA A 409 27.19 -4.35 -23.75
CA ALA A 409 27.89 -3.07 -23.91
C ALA A 409 26.96 -1.90 -23.54
N GLY A 410 27.46 -0.96 -22.72
CA GLY A 410 26.66 0.15 -22.21
C GLY A 410 25.82 -0.18 -20.95
N GLN A 411 26.05 -1.33 -20.32
CA GLN A 411 25.42 -1.71 -19.04
C GLN A 411 26.44 -1.79 -17.91
N VAL A 412 25.96 -1.68 -16.67
CA VAL A 412 26.77 -1.92 -15.46
C VAL A 412 26.59 -3.38 -15.04
N SER A 413 27.68 -4.14 -14.94
CA SER A 413 27.58 -5.56 -14.54
C SER A 413 27.34 -5.71 -13.03
N SER A 414 26.63 -6.78 -12.62
CA SER A 414 26.46 -7.08 -11.20
C SER A 414 27.79 -7.33 -10.50
N HIS A 415 28.80 -7.85 -11.21
CA HIS A 415 30.16 -8.01 -10.70
C HIS A 415 30.86 -6.66 -10.42
N ALA A 416 30.67 -5.65 -11.28
CA ALA A 416 31.20 -4.31 -11.03
C ALA A 416 30.54 -3.68 -9.79
N LEU A 417 29.22 -3.84 -9.64
CA LEU A 417 28.49 -3.40 -8.45
C LEU A 417 28.98 -4.12 -7.19
N HIS A 418 29.21 -5.43 -7.28
CA HIS A 418 29.76 -6.22 -6.17
C HIS A 418 31.15 -5.72 -5.74
N ASN A 419 32.04 -5.43 -6.69
CA ASN A 419 33.36 -4.87 -6.40
C ASN A 419 33.29 -3.45 -5.80
N ALA A 420 32.20 -2.72 -6.03
CA ALA A 420 31.91 -1.43 -5.40
C ALA A 420 31.21 -1.57 -4.03
N GLY A 421 31.03 -2.80 -3.52
CA GLY A 421 30.40 -3.07 -2.22
C GLY A 421 28.89 -3.23 -2.25
N LEU A 422 28.28 -3.31 -3.44
CA LEU A 422 26.83 -3.51 -3.61
C LEU A 422 26.52 -4.94 -4.06
N PHE A 423 25.87 -5.71 -3.17
CA PHE A 423 25.41 -7.07 -3.46
C PHE A 423 24.12 -7.07 -4.32
N TYR A 424 24.23 -6.61 -5.57
CA TYR A 424 23.09 -6.41 -6.47
C TYR A 424 22.28 -7.69 -6.71
N ASP A 425 22.94 -8.83 -6.97
CA ASP A 425 22.24 -10.10 -7.22
C ASP A 425 21.49 -10.59 -5.96
N GLY A 426 22.01 -10.27 -4.77
CA GLY A 426 21.32 -10.50 -3.50
C GLY A 426 20.09 -9.59 -3.31
N LEU A 427 20.18 -8.33 -3.72
CA LEU A 427 19.04 -7.40 -3.73
C LEU A 427 17.96 -7.85 -4.70
N VAL A 428 18.33 -8.31 -5.90
CA VAL A 428 17.44 -8.92 -6.87
C VAL A 428 16.73 -10.14 -6.26
N ALA A 429 17.49 -11.06 -5.67
CA ALA A 429 16.90 -12.25 -5.08
C ALA A 429 15.98 -11.92 -3.89
N LEU A 430 16.36 -11.06 -2.96
CA LEU A 430 15.56 -10.81 -1.76
C LEU A 430 14.39 -9.84 -2.03
N GLY A 431 14.57 -8.87 -2.93
CA GLY A 431 13.61 -7.81 -3.20
C GLY A 431 12.50 -8.20 -4.17
N ASN A 432 12.72 -9.16 -5.07
CA ASN A 432 11.65 -9.62 -5.97
C ASN A 432 10.67 -10.55 -5.25
N GLY A 433 9.39 -10.18 -5.27
CA GLY A 433 8.34 -10.91 -4.55
C GLY A 433 8.25 -10.59 -3.06
N ALA A 434 8.84 -9.47 -2.60
CA ALA A 434 8.93 -9.12 -1.18
C ALA A 434 7.65 -9.25 -0.33
N PRO A 435 6.44 -8.84 -0.79
CA PRO A 435 5.22 -9.07 0.00
C PRO A 435 4.99 -10.54 0.34
N ILE A 436 5.17 -11.42 -0.65
CA ILE A 436 4.99 -12.87 -0.50
C ILE A 436 6.12 -13.43 0.35
N THR A 437 7.37 -13.07 0.03
CA THR A 437 8.55 -13.49 0.78
C THR A 437 8.48 -13.08 2.25
N SER A 438 8.00 -11.86 2.54
CA SER A 438 7.78 -11.34 3.89
C SER A 438 6.81 -12.22 4.68
N VAL A 439 5.67 -12.57 4.08
CA VAL A 439 4.69 -13.45 4.73
C VAL A 439 5.24 -14.86 4.92
N LEU A 440 5.92 -15.43 3.91
CA LEU A 440 6.50 -16.77 4.01
C LEU A 440 7.57 -16.86 5.10
N TRP A 441 8.50 -15.90 5.12
CA TRP A 441 9.56 -15.85 6.13
C TRP A 441 8.99 -15.56 7.52
N GLY A 442 8.00 -14.68 7.62
CA GLY A 442 7.26 -14.46 8.85
C GLY A 442 6.57 -15.73 9.36
N CYS A 443 5.92 -16.50 8.48
CA CYS A 443 5.34 -17.80 8.80
C CYS A 443 6.40 -18.80 9.29
N ILE A 444 7.51 -18.94 8.58
CA ILE A 444 8.61 -19.83 8.98
C ILE A 444 9.12 -19.44 10.37
N ALA A 445 9.37 -18.15 10.62
CA ALA A 445 9.84 -17.64 11.90
C ALA A 445 8.82 -17.87 13.03
N ILE A 446 7.56 -17.47 12.83
CA ILE A 446 6.55 -17.54 13.89
C ILE A 446 6.18 -18.98 14.25
N PHE A 447 6.07 -19.89 13.27
CA PHE A 447 5.78 -21.30 13.53
C PHE A 447 6.98 -21.99 14.22
N THR A 448 8.20 -21.51 13.97
CA THR A 448 9.38 -21.95 14.72
C THR A 448 9.33 -21.47 16.17
N ILE A 449 9.02 -20.19 16.40
CA ILE A 449 8.91 -19.56 17.73
C ILE A 449 7.80 -20.22 18.56
N ARG A 450 6.61 -20.40 17.97
CA ARG A 450 5.46 -21.08 18.60
C ARG A 450 5.65 -22.58 18.77
N ASN A 451 6.78 -23.13 18.32
CA ASN A 451 7.05 -24.57 18.30
C ASN A 451 5.96 -25.41 17.60
N THR A 452 5.41 -24.90 16.50
CA THR A 452 4.38 -25.53 15.66
C THR A 452 4.93 -25.78 14.24
N PRO A 453 5.96 -26.63 14.10
CA PRO A 453 6.80 -26.70 12.89
C PRO A 453 6.05 -27.12 11.62
N ILE A 454 4.88 -27.76 11.71
CA ILE A 454 4.06 -28.14 10.54
C ILE A 454 3.73 -26.92 9.68
N GLY A 455 3.31 -25.81 10.31
CA GLY A 455 3.00 -24.58 9.57
C GLY A 455 4.23 -24.01 8.86
N GLY A 456 5.39 -24.07 9.51
CA GLY A 456 6.66 -23.65 8.93
C GLY A 456 7.12 -24.54 7.77
N VAL A 457 6.94 -25.87 7.88
CA VAL A 457 7.19 -26.82 6.77
C VAL A 457 6.34 -26.47 5.57
N VAL A 458 5.03 -26.25 5.77
CA VAL A 458 4.12 -25.88 4.68
C VAL A 458 4.54 -24.55 4.04
N ALA A 459 4.87 -23.53 4.85
CA ALA A 459 5.34 -22.24 4.34
C ALA A 459 6.64 -22.39 3.53
N ALA A 460 7.60 -23.20 4.01
CA ALA A 460 8.84 -23.46 3.28
C ALA A 460 8.58 -24.22 1.97
N MET A 461 7.72 -25.23 1.96
CA MET A 461 7.34 -25.94 0.74
C MET A 461 6.65 -25.02 -0.28
N LEU A 462 5.76 -24.14 0.19
CA LEU A 462 5.14 -23.12 -0.67
C LEU A 462 6.19 -22.14 -1.22
N GLY A 463 7.17 -21.73 -0.41
CA GLY A 463 8.31 -20.93 -0.84
C GLY A 463 9.11 -21.62 -1.95
N ALA A 464 9.39 -22.92 -1.81
CA ALA A 464 10.06 -23.70 -2.84
C ALA A 464 9.26 -23.73 -4.15
N ILE A 465 7.94 -23.95 -4.11
CA ILE A 465 7.07 -23.99 -5.28
C ILE A 465 7.01 -22.61 -5.96
N LEU A 466 6.81 -21.55 -5.19
CA LEU A 466 6.72 -20.18 -5.70
C LEU A 466 8.04 -19.72 -6.31
N THR A 467 9.16 -20.10 -5.71
CA THR A 467 10.50 -19.87 -6.27
C THR A 467 10.69 -20.67 -7.57
N PHE A 468 10.26 -21.93 -7.59
CA PHE A 468 10.40 -22.81 -8.77
C PHE A 468 9.69 -22.27 -10.00
N VAL A 469 8.54 -21.60 -9.83
CA VAL A 469 7.81 -20.94 -10.92
C VAL A 469 8.27 -19.50 -11.19
N GLY A 470 9.25 -19.00 -10.44
CA GLY A 470 9.78 -17.64 -10.57
C GLY A 470 8.83 -16.54 -10.07
N ALA A 471 7.94 -16.85 -9.13
CA ALA A 471 7.06 -15.86 -8.51
C ALA A 471 7.76 -15.03 -7.41
N ILE A 472 8.81 -15.59 -6.80
CA ILE A 472 9.68 -14.94 -5.82
C ILE A 472 11.15 -15.23 -6.15
N HIS A 473 12.06 -14.36 -5.72
CA HIS A 473 13.51 -14.46 -5.93
C HIS A 473 14.05 -14.32 -7.36
N THR A 474 13.18 -14.04 -8.34
CA THR A 474 13.56 -13.79 -9.73
C THR A 474 12.87 -12.54 -10.28
N ASN A 475 13.49 -11.91 -11.28
CA ASN A 475 12.91 -10.74 -11.98
C ASN A 475 11.76 -11.12 -12.92
N THR A 476 11.67 -12.38 -13.32
CA THR A 476 10.72 -12.89 -14.30
C THR A 476 10.09 -14.19 -13.83
N VAL A 477 8.86 -14.45 -14.28
CA VAL A 477 8.16 -15.73 -14.10
C VAL A 477 8.72 -16.76 -15.08
N GLY A 478 8.93 -17.99 -14.61
CA GLY A 478 9.48 -19.07 -15.43
C GLY A 478 9.80 -20.30 -14.60
N LEU A 479 9.62 -21.48 -15.19
CA LEU A 479 9.82 -22.76 -14.52
C LEU A 479 11.31 -23.09 -14.38
N ALA A 480 11.71 -23.53 -13.19
CA ALA A 480 13.03 -24.08 -12.88
C ALA A 480 14.20 -23.19 -13.35
N GLN A 481 14.06 -21.87 -13.23
CA GLN A 481 15.11 -20.95 -13.68
C GLN A 481 16.44 -21.21 -12.96
N PRO A 482 17.59 -21.20 -13.65
CA PRO A 482 18.89 -21.47 -13.02
C PRO A 482 19.18 -20.57 -11.82
N THR A 483 18.78 -19.30 -11.87
CA THR A 483 18.89 -18.32 -10.78
C THR A 483 17.94 -18.61 -9.61
N ALA A 484 16.83 -19.29 -9.85
CA ALA A 484 15.83 -19.63 -8.83
C ALA A 484 16.18 -20.92 -8.07
N MET A 485 16.77 -21.92 -8.75
CA MET A 485 16.98 -23.27 -8.20
C MET A 485 17.77 -23.31 -6.89
N PRO A 486 18.83 -22.51 -6.67
CA PRO A 486 19.50 -22.46 -5.36
C PRO A 486 18.55 -22.11 -4.21
N PHE A 487 17.61 -21.19 -4.43
CA PHE A 487 16.60 -20.80 -3.44
C PHE A 487 15.54 -21.88 -3.25
N VAL A 488 15.16 -22.61 -4.32
CA VAL A 488 14.26 -23.79 -4.21
C VAL A 488 14.86 -24.80 -3.25
N TRP A 489 16.15 -25.15 -3.44
CA TRP A 489 16.86 -26.06 -2.54
C TRP A 489 16.97 -25.49 -1.12
N GLY A 490 17.23 -24.19 -0.99
CA GLY A 490 17.23 -23.51 0.31
C GLY A 490 15.92 -23.69 1.08
N TYR A 491 14.77 -23.48 0.43
CA TYR A 491 13.46 -23.70 1.05
C TYR A 491 13.20 -25.17 1.38
N LEU A 492 13.59 -26.12 0.50
CA LEU A 492 13.45 -27.54 0.79
C LEU A 492 14.32 -27.97 1.99
N LEU A 493 15.51 -27.40 2.15
CA LEU A 493 16.36 -27.60 3.32
C LEU A 493 15.70 -27.04 4.59
N ILE A 494 15.14 -25.82 4.54
CA ILE A 494 14.37 -25.25 5.65
C ILE A 494 13.21 -26.19 6.04
N ALA A 495 12.46 -26.70 5.05
CA ALA A 495 11.40 -27.68 5.29
C ALA A 495 11.94 -28.95 5.96
N GLY A 496 13.10 -29.45 5.52
CA GLY A 496 13.79 -30.59 6.12
C GLY A 496 14.18 -30.35 7.60
N PHE A 497 14.76 -29.20 7.92
CA PHE A 497 15.11 -28.84 9.30
C PHE A 497 13.88 -28.70 10.20
N LEU A 498 12.79 -28.13 9.70
CA LEU A 498 11.54 -28.02 10.45
C LEU A 498 10.84 -29.37 10.61
N ALA A 499 10.93 -30.26 9.62
CA ALA A 499 10.46 -31.63 9.74
C ALA A 499 11.28 -32.43 10.77
N TYR A 500 12.60 -32.22 10.82
CA TYR A 500 13.45 -32.78 11.86
C TYR A 500 13.07 -32.25 13.25
N LYS A 501 12.84 -30.94 13.39
CA LYS A 501 12.31 -30.34 14.63
C LYS A 501 10.96 -30.96 15.03
N LEU A 502 10.06 -31.19 14.08
CA LEU A 502 8.79 -31.88 14.34
C LEU A 502 8.99 -33.31 14.87
N TYR A 503 9.95 -34.04 14.31
CA TYR A 503 10.32 -35.37 14.80
C TYR A 503 10.86 -35.32 16.23
N VAL A 504 11.79 -34.42 16.53
CA VAL A 504 12.35 -34.23 17.88
C VAL A 504 11.24 -33.85 18.87
N ASN A 505 10.37 -32.90 18.53
CA ASN A 505 9.25 -32.51 19.38
C ASN A 505 8.33 -33.69 19.72
N LYS A 506 8.03 -34.55 18.73
CA LYS A 506 7.24 -35.77 18.96
C LYS A 506 7.95 -36.78 19.85
N LYS A 507 9.26 -36.97 19.65
CA LYS A 507 10.08 -37.91 20.42
C LYS A 507 10.24 -37.46 21.87
N GLU A 508 10.41 -36.17 22.11
CA GLU A 508 10.67 -35.58 23.43
C GLU A 508 9.39 -35.02 24.09
N ASN A 509 8.23 -35.20 23.46
CA ASN A 509 6.92 -34.72 23.92
C ASN A 509 6.88 -33.19 24.19
N ILE A 510 7.55 -32.42 23.34
CA ILE A 510 7.63 -30.95 23.43
C ILE A 510 6.39 -30.33 22.76
N GLY A 511 5.59 -29.63 23.55
CA GLY A 511 4.37 -28.96 23.10
C GLY A 511 4.59 -27.59 22.43
N PRO A 512 3.53 -26.99 21.88
CA PRO A 512 3.53 -25.61 21.40
C PRO A 512 3.89 -24.61 22.50
N VAL A 513 4.48 -23.49 22.10
CA VAL A 513 4.65 -22.31 22.96
C VAL A 513 3.46 -21.38 22.73
N THR A 514 2.72 -21.09 23.80
CA THR A 514 1.67 -20.08 23.84
C THR A 514 2.06 -18.99 24.83
N GLU A 515 1.39 -17.85 24.71
CA GLU A 515 1.48 -16.77 25.71
C GLU A 515 1.00 -17.20 27.09
#